data_AF-A0A537CN09-F1
#
_entry.id   AF-A0A537CN09-F1
#
_cell.length_a   1.000
_cell.length_b   1.000
_cell.length_c   1.000
_cell.angle_alpha   90.00
_cell.angle_beta   90.00
_cell.angle_gamma   90.00
#
_symmetry.space_group_name_H-M   'P 1'
#
loop_
_entity.id
_entity.type
_entity.pdbx_description
1 polymer ?
#
loop_
_entity_poly.entity_id
_entity_poly.type
_entity_poly.pdbx_seq_one_letter_code
_entity_poly.pdbx_strand_id
1 'polypeptide(L)'
;MTEIIQDLFEYHQRSKHRVNHYAPGPTGLDWANQPDPFREFRGAPQTKLPLAADSLVTRYNDVRAGILPPPCRFDVDTLGILFELSLGLSAWKSYGGKRWALRCNPSSGNLHPTEAYILCPQLPGLAAGVYHYLSRDHVLEKRAAVDDPRWTQAFSGKGVLIGISSIYWREAWKYGMRAWRYCQH
;
A
#
# COMPACT_ATOMS: atom_id res chain seq x y z
N MET A 1 -15.93 -23.17 -22.26
CA MET A 1 -15.17 -22.11 -21.55
C MET A 1 -15.75 -22.04 -20.15
N THR A 2 -14.94 -22.11 -19.10
CA THR A 2 -15.43 -22.06 -17.71
C THR A 2 -16.10 -20.71 -17.43
N GLU A 3 -17.16 -20.70 -16.62
CA GLU A 3 -17.96 -19.51 -16.28
C GLU A 3 -17.09 -18.32 -15.82
N ILE A 4 -16.06 -18.58 -15.01
CA ILE A 4 -15.07 -17.59 -14.55
C ILE A 4 -14.33 -16.90 -15.72
N ILE A 5 -13.96 -17.66 -16.75
CA ILE A 5 -13.25 -17.10 -17.91
C ILE A 5 -14.19 -16.17 -18.68
N GLN A 6 -15.47 -16.54 -18.80
CA GLN A 6 -16.49 -15.72 -19.45
C GLN A 6 -16.69 -14.39 -18.70
N ASP A 7 -16.79 -14.41 -17.38
CA ASP A 7 -16.96 -13.21 -16.55
C ASP A 7 -15.77 -12.25 -16.68
N LEU A 8 -14.53 -12.79 -16.68
CA LEU A 8 -13.33 -11.98 -16.88
C LEU A 8 -13.30 -11.32 -18.26
N PHE A 9 -13.70 -12.04 -19.31
CA PHE A 9 -13.83 -11.46 -20.65
C PHE A 9 -14.91 -10.40 -20.71
N GLU A 10 -16.08 -10.63 -20.10
CA GLU A 10 -17.15 -9.65 -20.06
C GLU A 10 -16.70 -8.37 -19.34
N TYR A 11 -16.13 -8.52 -18.14
CA TYR A 11 -15.56 -7.41 -17.40
C TYR A 11 -14.53 -6.67 -18.25
N HIS A 12 -13.65 -7.40 -18.95
CA HIS A 12 -12.66 -6.79 -19.82
C HIS A 12 -13.32 -5.94 -20.93
N GLN A 13 -14.33 -6.48 -21.62
CA GLN A 13 -15.02 -5.78 -22.71
C GLN A 13 -15.79 -4.54 -22.25
N ARG A 14 -16.35 -4.58 -21.04
CA ARG A 14 -17.11 -3.47 -20.45
C ARG A 14 -16.21 -2.37 -19.91
N SER A 15 -15.06 -2.72 -19.34
CA SER A 15 -14.16 -1.77 -18.67
C SER A 15 -13.05 -1.20 -19.56
N LYS A 16 -12.86 -1.65 -20.82
CA LYS A 16 -11.86 -1.05 -21.73
C LYS A 16 -12.36 0.25 -22.37
N HIS A 17 -11.44 1.17 -22.65
CA HIS A 17 -11.74 2.28 -23.55
C HIS A 17 -11.82 1.76 -25.00
N ARG A 18 -12.56 2.48 -25.84
CA ARG A 18 -12.67 2.29 -27.29
C ARG A 18 -12.35 3.61 -27.96
N VAL A 19 -11.93 3.56 -29.22
CA VAL A 19 -11.58 4.76 -30.02
C VAL A 19 -12.71 5.80 -29.97
N ASN A 20 -13.95 5.34 -30.11
CA ASN A 20 -15.12 6.22 -30.18
C ASN A 20 -15.88 6.36 -28.85
N HIS A 21 -15.40 5.74 -27.76
CA HIS A 21 -16.13 5.73 -26.49
C HIS A 21 -15.23 5.32 -25.30
N TYR A 22 -15.14 6.15 -24.25
CA TYR A 22 -14.44 5.78 -23.03
C TYR A 22 -15.21 4.70 -22.23
N ALA A 23 -14.53 3.90 -21.41
CA ALA A 23 -15.24 2.97 -20.52
C ALA A 23 -16.21 3.72 -19.60
N PRO A 24 -17.32 3.09 -19.18
CA PRO A 24 -18.29 3.72 -18.31
C PRO A 24 -17.66 4.19 -16.98
N GLY A 25 -17.93 5.44 -16.64
CA GLY A 25 -17.50 6.08 -15.40
C GLY A 25 -18.53 7.12 -14.94
N PRO A 26 -18.28 7.79 -13.81
CA PRO A 26 -19.14 8.87 -13.32
C PRO A 26 -19.27 9.99 -14.36
N THR A 27 -20.46 10.57 -14.51
CA THR A 27 -20.70 11.73 -15.41
C THR A 27 -20.03 13.01 -14.90
N GLY A 28 -19.72 13.07 -13.61
CA GLY A 28 -18.95 14.11 -12.93
C GLY A 28 -18.40 13.58 -11.61
N LEU A 29 -17.51 14.35 -10.97
CA LEU A 29 -16.93 13.98 -9.68
C LEU A 29 -17.80 14.50 -8.53
N ASP A 30 -18.23 13.57 -7.68
CA ASP A 30 -18.94 13.89 -6.44
C ASP A 30 -17.93 14.30 -5.35
N TRP A 31 -17.55 15.57 -5.36
CA TRP A 31 -16.55 16.11 -4.44
C TRP A 31 -16.98 16.04 -2.96
N ALA A 32 -18.28 15.98 -2.66
CA ALA A 32 -18.77 15.84 -1.29
C ALA A 32 -18.42 14.47 -0.71
N ASN A 33 -18.29 13.45 -1.56
CA ASN A 33 -17.96 12.07 -1.18
C ASN A 33 -16.56 11.64 -1.64
N GLN A 34 -15.65 12.60 -1.86
CA GLN A 34 -14.26 12.28 -2.19
C GLN A 34 -13.63 11.44 -1.07
N PRO A 35 -13.06 10.26 -1.37
CA PRO A 35 -12.48 9.41 -0.35
C PRO A 35 -11.18 9.99 0.21
N ASP A 36 -10.96 9.79 1.51
CA ASP A 36 -9.70 10.10 2.15
C ASP A 36 -8.59 9.21 1.55
N PRO A 37 -7.49 9.79 1.02
CA PRO A 37 -6.36 9.01 0.52
C PRO A 37 -5.61 8.24 1.62
N PHE A 38 -5.89 8.50 2.89
CA PHE A 38 -5.29 7.81 4.03
C PHE A 38 -6.37 7.12 4.87
N ARG A 39 -6.14 5.87 5.25
CA ARG A 39 -6.98 5.21 6.24
C ARG A 39 -6.29 5.34 7.58
N GLU A 40 -7.05 5.73 8.57
CA GLU A 40 -6.57 5.79 9.95
C GLU A 40 -7.42 4.90 10.81
N PHE A 41 -6.78 4.30 11.80
CA PHE A 41 -7.47 3.57 12.85
C PHE A 41 -7.41 4.36 14.15
N ARG A 42 -8.36 5.28 14.32
CA ARG A 42 -8.44 6.17 15.49
C ARG A 42 -8.33 5.39 16.80
N GLY A 43 -7.43 5.85 17.67
CA GLY A 43 -7.16 5.23 18.98
C GLY A 43 -6.29 3.97 18.94
N ALA A 44 -5.87 3.50 17.75
CA ALA A 44 -4.91 2.40 17.66
C ALA A 44 -3.54 2.85 18.21
N PRO A 45 -2.86 2.02 19.03
CA PRO A 45 -1.48 2.28 19.41
C PRO A 45 -0.58 2.40 18.18
N GLN A 46 0.29 3.41 18.16
CA GLN A 46 1.17 3.70 17.03
C GLN A 46 2.63 3.44 17.39
N THR A 47 3.36 2.81 16.47
CA THR A 47 4.81 2.73 16.48
C THR A 47 5.34 3.57 15.32
N LYS A 48 6.11 4.62 15.62
CA LYS A 48 6.78 5.41 14.58
C LYS A 48 7.88 4.59 13.92
N LEU A 49 7.96 4.69 12.60
CA LEU A 49 9.06 4.17 11.83
C LEU A 49 10.06 5.31 11.54
N PRO A 50 11.37 5.03 11.50
CA PRO A 50 12.36 6.02 11.08
C PRO A 50 12.38 6.15 9.55
N LEU A 51 12.55 7.38 9.07
CA LEU A 51 12.98 7.65 7.70
C LEU A 51 14.50 7.55 7.67
N ALA A 52 15.01 6.46 7.10
CA ALA A 52 16.41 6.09 7.13
C ALA A 52 16.92 5.50 5.81
N ALA A 53 16.17 5.61 4.71
CA ALA A 53 16.57 5.08 3.41
C ALA A 53 17.90 5.66 2.91
N ASP A 54 18.22 6.91 3.26
CA ASP A 54 19.50 7.56 2.93
C ASP A 54 20.72 6.88 3.59
N SER A 55 20.52 6.02 4.59
CA SER A 55 21.59 5.21 5.19
C SER A 55 22.04 4.05 4.31
N LEU A 56 21.25 3.70 3.28
CA LEU A 56 21.60 2.61 2.37
C LEU A 56 22.71 3.04 1.40
N VAL A 57 23.81 2.29 1.42
CA VAL A 57 24.92 2.49 0.49
C VAL A 57 24.67 1.87 -0.89
N THR A 58 23.82 0.84 -0.97
CA THR A 58 23.54 0.12 -2.22
C THR A 58 22.69 0.97 -3.15
N ARG A 59 23.15 1.15 -4.39
CA ARG A 59 22.44 1.94 -5.39
C ARG A 59 21.43 1.10 -6.14
N TYR A 60 20.42 1.77 -6.69
CA TYR A 60 19.41 1.13 -7.54
C TYR A 60 20.01 0.33 -8.72
N ASN A 61 21.05 0.87 -9.37
CA ASN A 61 21.70 0.21 -10.49
C ASN A 61 22.44 -1.06 -10.07
N ASP A 62 23.02 -1.09 -8.87
CA ASP A 62 23.69 -2.27 -8.33
C ASP A 62 22.66 -3.40 -8.12
N VAL A 63 21.51 -3.08 -7.53
CA VAL A 63 20.40 -4.02 -7.36
C VAL A 63 19.92 -4.55 -8.72
N ARG A 64 19.78 -3.70 -9.74
CA ARG A 64 19.40 -4.13 -11.09
C ARG A 64 20.43 -5.04 -11.75
N ALA A 65 21.71 -4.89 -11.40
CA ALA A 65 22.79 -5.76 -11.84
C ALA A 65 22.92 -7.07 -11.02
N GLY A 66 22.04 -7.29 -10.03
CA GLY A 66 22.07 -8.46 -9.16
C GLY A 66 23.06 -8.36 -8.00
N ILE A 67 23.65 -7.19 -7.77
CA ILE A 67 24.51 -6.90 -6.63
C ILE A 67 23.61 -6.50 -5.46
N LEU A 68 23.31 -7.47 -4.61
CA LEU A 68 22.40 -7.28 -3.46
C LEU A 68 23.16 -6.82 -2.21
N PRO A 69 22.54 -5.99 -1.34
CA PRO A 69 23.10 -5.71 -0.03
C PRO A 69 23.16 -7.00 0.81
N PRO A 70 24.01 -7.04 1.86
CA PRO A 70 23.96 -8.11 2.84
C PRO A 70 22.54 -8.19 3.46
N PRO A 71 22.01 -9.39 3.72
CA PRO A 71 20.72 -9.53 4.38
C PRO A 71 20.72 -8.89 5.78
N CYS A 72 19.67 -8.13 6.09
CA CYS A 72 19.46 -7.56 7.42
C CYS A 72 18.38 -8.33 8.19
N ARG A 73 18.45 -8.32 9.52
CA ARG A 73 17.36 -8.81 10.37
C ARG A 73 16.21 -7.81 10.36
N PHE A 74 15.00 -8.29 10.61
CA PHE A 74 13.84 -7.41 10.79
C PHE A 74 13.82 -6.81 12.20
N ASP A 75 13.71 -5.49 12.24
CA ASP A 75 13.49 -4.63 13.39
C ASP A 75 12.71 -3.38 12.92
N VAL A 76 12.39 -2.47 13.84
CA VAL A 76 11.66 -1.26 13.48
C VAL A 76 12.38 -0.37 12.45
N ASP A 77 13.71 -0.38 12.43
CA ASP A 77 14.50 0.50 11.56
C ASP A 77 14.52 -0.02 10.11
N THR A 78 14.83 -1.31 9.95
CA THR A 78 14.78 -2.00 8.66
C THR A 78 13.37 -2.03 8.07
N LEU A 79 12.33 -2.15 8.92
CA LEU A 79 10.94 -2.00 8.49
C LEU A 79 10.61 -0.58 8.06
N GLY A 80 11.16 0.44 8.75
CA GLY A 80 11.05 1.84 8.33
C GLY A 80 11.58 2.06 6.93
N ILE A 81 12.81 1.63 6.67
CA ILE A 81 13.44 1.72 5.34
C ILE A 81 12.61 0.98 4.28
N LEU A 82 12.13 -0.24 4.58
CA LEU A 82 11.30 -1.01 3.67
C LEU A 82 10.03 -0.24 3.27
N PHE A 83 9.30 0.30 4.24
CA PHE A 83 8.06 1.03 4.00
C PHE A 83 8.29 2.41 3.39
N GLU A 84 9.37 3.10 3.74
CA GLU A 84 9.79 4.37 3.16
C GLU A 84 10.00 4.24 1.65
N LEU A 85 10.79 3.25 1.22
CA LEU A 85 11.13 3.04 -0.18
C LEU A 85 9.99 2.43 -1.00
N SER A 86 9.10 1.65 -0.39
CA SER A 86 8.04 0.93 -1.12
C SER A 86 6.70 1.65 -1.18
N LEU A 87 6.25 2.21 -0.05
CA LEU A 87 4.85 2.66 0.15
C LEU A 87 4.76 4.03 0.84
N GLY A 88 5.89 4.65 1.16
CA GLY A 88 5.99 5.95 1.80
C GLY A 88 5.59 7.10 0.90
N LEU A 89 5.46 8.28 1.50
CA LEU A 89 5.30 9.52 0.74
C LEU A 89 6.64 9.92 0.14
N SER A 90 6.65 10.27 -1.14
CA SER A 90 7.84 10.78 -1.83
C SER A 90 7.89 12.32 -1.87
N ALA A 91 6.74 12.98 -1.87
CA ALA A 91 6.64 14.44 -1.82
C ALA A 91 5.23 14.91 -1.44
N TRP A 92 5.14 16.18 -1.05
CA TRP A 92 3.88 16.94 -1.06
C TRP A 92 3.92 17.95 -2.21
N LYS A 93 2.87 17.98 -3.03
CA LYS A 93 2.68 19.00 -4.07
C LYS A 93 1.60 19.98 -3.66
N SER A 94 1.79 21.26 -3.97
CA SER A 94 0.82 22.32 -3.75
C SER A 94 0.70 23.20 -4.99
N TYR A 95 -0.52 23.40 -5.48
CA TYR A 95 -0.81 24.27 -6.62
C TYR A 95 -2.26 24.76 -6.58
N GLY A 96 -2.50 26.05 -6.88
CA GLY A 96 -3.85 26.61 -6.95
C GLY A 96 -4.68 26.42 -5.68
N GLY A 97 -4.07 26.57 -4.51
CA GLY A 97 -4.72 26.38 -3.20
C GLY A 97 -4.99 24.92 -2.81
N LYS A 98 -4.65 23.95 -3.66
CA LYS A 98 -4.78 22.51 -3.37
C LYS A 98 -3.43 21.92 -2.98
N ARG A 99 -3.44 20.95 -2.06
CA ARG A 99 -2.27 20.19 -1.65
C ARG A 99 -2.57 18.69 -1.70
N TRP A 100 -1.64 17.88 -2.20
CA TRP A 100 -1.78 16.42 -2.26
C TRP A 100 -0.43 15.73 -2.08
N ALA A 101 -0.48 14.50 -1.57
CA ALA A 101 0.70 13.67 -1.38
C ALA A 101 1.01 12.86 -2.64
N LEU A 102 2.29 12.67 -2.93
CA LEU A 102 2.81 11.67 -3.85
C LEU A 102 3.41 10.52 -3.05
N ARG A 103 3.32 9.30 -3.59
CA ARG A 103 3.90 8.09 -2.97
C ARG A 103 5.00 7.50 -3.85
N CYS A 104 5.81 6.65 -3.24
CA CYS A 104 6.84 5.87 -3.94
C CYS A 104 6.23 4.87 -4.94
N ASN A 105 5.02 4.37 -4.66
CA ASN A 105 4.26 3.54 -5.58
C ASN A 105 3.28 4.40 -6.44
N PRO A 106 3.26 4.23 -7.77
CA PRO A 106 2.33 4.95 -8.63
C PRO A 106 0.89 4.47 -8.46
N SER A 107 -0.08 5.36 -8.67
CA SER A 107 -1.51 5.05 -8.67
C SER A 107 -2.24 5.91 -9.70
N SER A 108 -3.24 5.33 -10.37
CA SER A 108 -4.11 6.03 -11.31
C SER A 108 -4.74 7.26 -10.68
N GLY A 109 -4.48 8.42 -11.25
CA GLY A 109 -5.07 9.68 -10.76
C GLY A 109 -4.60 10.08 -9.36
N ASN A 110 -3.55 9.45 -8.83
CA ASN A 110 -3.03 9.69 -7.48
C ASN A 110 -4.08 9.41 -6.37
N LEU A 111 -4.88 8.35 -6.54
CA LEU A 111 -5.99 8.00 -5.63
C LEU A 111 -5.60 6.99 -4.54
N HIS A 112 -4.53 6.22 -4.76
CA HIS A 112 -3.89 5.34 -3.79
C HIS A 112 -4.84 4.36 -3.08
N PRO A 113 -5.45 3.39 -3.79
CA PRO A 113 -6.33 2.39 -3.17
C PRO A 113 -5.59 1.42 -2.25
N THR A 114 -4.29 1.26 -2.44
CA THR A 114 -3.43 0.28 -1.78
C THR A 114 -3.19 0.63 -0.32
N GLU A 115 -3.60 -0.29 0.57
CA GLU A 115 -3.24 -0.28 1.97
C GLU A 115 -2.32 -1.47 2.28
N ALA A 116 -1.36 -1.26 3.18
CA ALA A 116 -0.43 -2.28 3.60
C ALA A 116 -0.59 -2.62 5.08
N TYR A 117 -0.42 -3.90 5.36
CA TYR A 117 -0.42 -4.45 6.69
C TYR A 117 0.85 -5.28 6.87
N ILE A 118 1.39 -5.27 8.08
CA ILE A 118 2.45 -6.19 8.47
C ILE A 118 1.94 -7.11 9.57
N LEU A 119 2.16 -8.40 9.37
CA LEU A 119 2.02 -9.43 10.39
C LEU A 119 3.42 -9.86 10.76
N CYS A 120 3.76 -9.73 12.03
CA CYS A 120 5.12 -10.03 12.49
C CYS A 120 5.13 -10.79 13.82
N PRO A 121 6.17 -11.61 14.06
CA PRO A 121 6.47 -12.11 15.39
C PRO A 121 6.95 -10.95 16.29
N GLN A 122 7.39 -11.25 17.51
CA GLN A 122 8.13 -10.28 18.31
C GLN A 122 9.43 -9.92 17.58
N LEU A 123 9.62 -8.64 17.29
CA LEU A 123 10.83 -8.08 16.71
C LEU A 123 11.45 -7.06 17.69
N PRO A 124 12.74 -6.72 17.53
CA PRO A 124 13.30 -5.57 18.21
C PRO A 124 12.51 -4.30 17.85
N GLY A 125 11.97 -3.62 18.87
CA GLY A 125 11.19 -2.39 18.70
C GLY A 125 9.73 -2.59 18.24
N LEU A 126 9.26 -3.81 17.98
CA LEU A 126 7.89 -4.07 17.54
C LEU A 126 7.33 -5.37 18.13
N ALA A 127 6.22 -5.28 18.86
CA ALA A 127 5.59 -6.44 19.47
C ALA A 127 4.96 -7.38 18.41
N ALA A 128 4.76 -8.65 18.77
CA ALA A 128 4.03 -9.58 17.92
C ALA A 128 2.60 -9.08 17.64
N GLY A 129 2.16 -9.16 16.38
CA GLY A 129 0.80 -8.80 16.03
C GLY A 129 0.58 -8.44 14.57
N VAL A 130 -0.56 -7.78 14.33
CA VAL A 130 -0.99 -7.25 13.03
C VAL A 130 -1.04 -5.74 13.10
N TYR A 131 -0.41 -5.08 12.14
CA TYR A 131 -0.31 -3.63 12.07
C TYR A 131 -0.73 -3.12 10.69
N HIS A 132 -1.40 -1.99 10.65
CA HIS A 132 -1.66 -1.21 9.45
C HIS A 132 -0.55 -0.18 9.25
N TYR A 133 -0.02 -0.01 8.05
CA TYR A 133 0.96 1.04 7.75
C TYR A 133 0.25 2.32 7.28
N LEU A 134 0.29 3.37 8.12
CA LEU A 134 -0.20 4.69 7.77
C LEU A 134 0.91 5.50 7.10
N SER A 135 0.85 5.54 5.76
CA SER A 135 1.88 6.19 4.92
C SER A 135 2.07 7.68 5.19
N ARG A 136 1.00 8.41 5.55
CA ARG A 136 1.07 9.87 5.78
C ARG A 136 2.07 10.23 6.87
N ASP A 137 2.00 9.49 7.96
CA ASP A 137 2.71 9.80 9.20
C ASP A 137 3.94 8.88 9.39
N HIS A 138 4.13 7.93 8.46
CA HIS A 138 5.16 6.90 8.50
C HIS A 138 5.15 6.12 9.83
N VAL A 139 3.98 5.54 10.15
CA VAL A 139 3.75 4.79 11.40
C VAL A 139 3.06 3.46 11.15
N LEU A 140 3.26 2.53 12.09
CA LEU A 140 2.49 1.29 12.20
C LEU A 140 1.39 1.45 13.26
N GLU A 141 0.14 1.34 12.84
CA GLU A 141 -1.03 1.32 13.72
C GLU A 141 -1.37 -0.12 14.13
N LYS A 142 -1.27 -0.45 15.41
CA LYS A 142 -1.55 -1.80 15.93
C LYS A 142 -3.04 -2.14 15.79
N ARG A 143 -3.34 -3.18 15.01
CA ARG A 143 -4.71 -3.67 14.76
C ARG A 143 -5.08 -4.86 15.62
N ALA A 144 -4.12 -5.73 15.89
CA ALA A 144 -4.28 -6.86 16.80
C ALA A 144 -2.96 -7.13 17.52
N ALA A 145 -3.00 -7.20 18.85
CA ALA A 145 -1.92 -7.80 19.63
C ALA A 145 -2.12 -9.31 19.64
N VAL A 146 -1.04 -10.07 19.54
CA VAL A 146 -1.09 -11.54 19.63
C VAL A 146 -0.09 -11.99 20.67
N ASP A 147 -0.58 -12.57 21.77
CA ASP A 147 0.22 -13.08 22.89
C ASP A 147 0.40 -14.62 22.86
N ASP A 148 -0.11 -15.27 21.81
CA ASP A 148 0.00 -16.71 21.63
C ASP A 148 1.40 -17.10 21.12
N PRO A 149 2.18 -17.91 21.85
CA PRO A 149 3.49 -18.39 21.39
C PRO A 149 3.45 -19.08 20.02
N ARG A 150 2.33 -19.71 19.66
CA ARG A 150 2.13 -20.36 18.35
C ARG A 150 2.18 -19.36 17.20
N TRP A 151 1.82 -18.10 17.43
CA TRP A 151 1.95 -17.03 16.44
C TRP A 151 3.40 -16.85 16.04
N THR A 152 4.27 -16.61 17.01
CA THR A 152 5.73 -16.45 16.76
C THR A 152 6.31 -17.71 16.11
N GLN A 153 5.87 -18.89 16.54
CA GLN A 153 6.30 -20.16 15.94
C GLN A 153 5.88 -20.30 14.47
N ALA A 154 4.71 -19.77 14.09
CA ALA A 154 4.22 -19.81 12.70
C ALA A 154 5.14 -19.07 11.72
N PHE A 155 5.87 -18.04 12.17
CA PHE A 155 6.89 -17.38 11.36
C PHE A 155 8.17 -18.21 11.27
N SER A 156 8.42 -19.12 12.22
CA SER A 156 9.58 -20.04 12.24
C SER A 156 10.93 -19.34 12.02
N GLY A 157 11.08 -18.09 12.47
CA GLY A 157 12.27 -17.27 12.23
C GLY A 157 12.48 -16.83 10.77
N LYS A 158 11.50 -17.06 9.89
CA LYS A 158 11.58 -16.81 8.44
C LYS A 158 11.26 -15.36 8.03
N GLY A 159 10.87 -14.51 8.98
CA GLY A 159 10.67 -13.08 8.75
C GLY A 159 9.27 -12.59 9.13
N VAL A 160 8.69 -11.76 8.27
CA VAL A 160 7.40 -11.10 8.43
C VAL A 160 6.52 -11.35 7.21
N LEU A 161 5.21 -11.10 7.31
CA LEU A 161 4.30 -11.13 6.17
C LEU A 161 3.79 -9.72 5.90
N ILE A 162 3.78 -9.33 4.63
CA ILE A 162 3.16 -8.09 4.17
C ILE A 162 1.84 -8.44 3.48
N GLY A 163 0.74 -7.96 4.05
CA GLY A 163 -0.58 -8.04 3.44
C GLY A 163 -0.88 -6.76 2.68
N ILE A 164 -1.26 -6.88 1.42
CA ILE A 164 -1.72 -5.75 0.60
C ILE A 164 -3.21 -5.88 0.36
N SER A 165 -3.93 -4.78 0.52
CA SER A 165 -5.38 -4.71 0.26
C SER A 165 -5.73 -3.45 -0.53
N SER A 166 -6.93 -3.42 -1.08
CA SER A 166 -7.42 -2.30 -1.88
C SER A 166 -8.73 -1.73 -1.32
N ILE A 167 -8.79 -0.40 -1.15
CA ILE A 167 -10.02 0.34 -0.90
C ILE A 167 -10.62 0.75 -2.25
N TYR A 168 -11.48 -0.11 -2.81
CA TYR A 168 -12.07 0.08 -4.13
C TYR A 168 -12.77 1.43 -4.32
N TRP A 169 -13.35 1.99 -3.26
CA TRP A 169 -14.01 3.30 -3.32
C TRP A 169 -13.07 4.42 -3.78
N ARG A 170 -11.78 4.37 -3.42
CA ARG A 170 -10.78 5.37 -3.84
C ARG A 170 -10.68 5.48 -5.35
N GLU A 171 -10.66 4.36 -6.07
CA GLU A 171 -10.61 4.35 -7.53
C GLU A 171 -12.01 4.48 -8.17
N ALA A 172 -13.03 3.86 -7.58
CA ALA A 172 -14.40 3.87 -8.12
C ALA A 172 -15.02 5.27 -8.17
N TRP A 173 -14.68 6.11 -7.19
CA TRP A 173 -15.10 7.51 -7.13
C TRP A 173 -14.74 8.29 -8.40
N LYS A 174 -13.61 7.99 -9.04
CA LYS A 174 -13.17 8.65 -10.28
C LYS A 174 -13.37 7.80 -11.53
N TYR A 175 -13.15 6.50 -11.44
CA TYR A 175 -12.99 5.61 -12.60
C TYR A 175 -14.15 4.62 -12.78
N GLY A 176 -15.13 4.60 -11.87
CA GLY A 176 -16.32 3.76 -11.97
C GLY A 176 -15.97 2.29 -12.25
N MET A 177 -16.47 1.76 -13.36
CA MET A 177 -16.29 0.35 -13.74
C MET A 177 -14.82 -0.05 -13.91
N ARG A 178 -13.93 0.89 -14.20
CA ARG A 178 -12.49 0.60 -14.37
C ARG A 178 -11.76 0.42 -13.06
N ALA A 179 -12.33 0.84 -11.92
CA ALA A 179 -11.65 0.84 -10.63
C ALA A 179 -11.05 -0.50 -10.27
N TRP A 180 -11.75 -1.60 -10.56
CA TRP A 180 -11.22 -2.93 -10.25
C TRP A 180 -9.92 -3.22 -11.02
N ARG A 181 -9.71 -2.70 -12.24
CA ARG A 181 -8.41 -2.85 -12.95
C ARG A 181 -7.27 -2.14 -12.21
N TYR A 182 -7.57 -1.02 -11.55
CA TYR A 182 -6.59 -0.19 -10.86
C TYR A 182 -6.32 -0.64 -9.42
N CYS A 183 -7.18 -1.51 -8.89
CA CYS A 183 -7.03 -2.10 -7.55
C CYS A 183 -6.36 -3.49 -7.55
N GLN A 184 -5.89 -3.99 -8.70
CA GLN A 184 -5.13 -5.26 -8.74
C GLN A 184 -3.66 -4.99 -8.42
N HIS A 185 -3.07 -5.79 -7.52
CA HIS A 185 -1.67 -5.74 -7.09
C HIS A 185 -0.92 -6.99 -7.53
#